data_AF-A0A803SZT1-F1
#
_entry.id   AF-A0A803SZT1-F1
#
_cell.length_a   1.000
_cell.length_b   1.000
_cell.length_c   1.000
_cell.angle_alpha   90.00
_cell.angle_beta   90.00
_cell.angle_gamma   90.00
#
_symmetry.space_group_name_H-M   'P 1'
#
loop_
_entity.id
_entity.type
_entity.pdbx_description
1 polymer ?
#
loop_
_entity_poly.entity_id
_entity_poly.type
_entity_poly.pdbx_seq_one_letter_code
_entity_poly.pdbx_strand_id
1 'polypeptide(L)'
;MYIQYFILLYIMYIICLYIYIYIYIYIYIYSHLWPLEGTRRLCIFQRVTCIYVYLGLPLQLMLSEWLIDVPQDLVQDWILVVCPMGKRALIVASKGSTAAYTKSGFCVNRFPSLLPGGNRRNSAAGKDYTILDCIFNEAKQTYYILDVMCWRGHPVYDCQTDFRFYWLQSKMQEEEGLAEKSRLNPYKFVGLQSYSCAPDSLRDVLSTDFPFEVSVNIHTNFNWVFKV
;
A
#
# COMPACT_ATOMS: atom_id res chain seq x y z
N MET A 1 -26.06 24.65 -23.99
CA MET A 1 -25.43 23.45 -23.40
C MET A 1 -23.93 23.32 -23.73
N TYR A 2 -23.49 23.55 -24.98
CA TYR A 2 -22.05 23.46 -25.35
C TYR A 2 -21.14 24.53 -24.72
N ILE A 3 -21.63 25.77 -24.55
CA ILE A 3 -20.85 26.88 -23.99
C ILE A 3 -20.41 26.61 -22.54
N GLN A 4 -21.27 25.98 -21.74
CA GLN A 4 -20.99 25.67 -20.34
C GLN A 4 -19.93 24.55 -20.19
N TYR A 5 -19.91 23.61 -21.12
CA TYR A 5 -18.89 22.57 -21.21
C TYR A 5 -17.51 23.15 -21.60
N PHE A 6 -17.51 24.11 -22.52
CA PHE A 6 -16.28 24.81 -22.94
C PHE A 6 -15.70 25.66 -21.81
N ILE A 7 -16.55 26.35 -21.04
CA ILE A 7 -16.14 27.11 -19.86
C ILE A 7 -15.55 26.19 -18.79
N LEU A 8 -16.15 25.02 -18.54
CA LEU A 8 -15.61 24.03 -17.59
C LEU A 8 -14.25 23.48 -18.02
N LEU A 9 -14.09 23.11 -19.30
CA LEU A 9 -12.80 22.68 -19.83
C LEU A 9 -11.74 23.78 -19.77
N TYR A 10 -12.13 25.03 -20.03
CA TYR A 10 -11.24 26.18 -19.95
C TYR A 10 -10.80 26.46 -18.51
N ILE A 11 -11.72 26.37 -17.54
CA ILE A 11 -11.41 26.48 -16.10
C ILE A 11 -10.48 25.35 -15.66
N MET A 12 -10.74 24.11 -16.07
CA MET A 12 -9.85 22.97 -15.76
C MET A 12 -8.46 23.16 -16.38
N TYR A 13 -8.36 23.66 -17.60
CA TYR A 13 -7.09 23.97 -18.24
C TYR A 13 -6.31 25.06 -17.50
N ILE A 14 -6.99 26.14 -17.07
CA ILE A 14 -6.37 27.21 -16.27
C ILE A 14 -5.90 26.71 -14.90
N ILE A 15 -6.67 25.86 -14.24
CA ILE A 15 -6.27 25.22 -12.96
C ILE A 15 -5.06 24.32 -13.17
N CYS A 16 -5.03 23.49 -14.23
CA CYS A 16 -3.88 22.66 -14.56
C CYS A 16 -2.64 23.50 -14.88
N LEU A 17 -2.80 24.61 -15.61
CA LEU A 17 -1.69 25.51 -15.94
C LEU A 17 -1.15 26.21 -14.69
N TYR A 18 -2.04 26.63 -13.78
CA TYR A 18 -1.67 27.25 -12.51
C TYR A 18 -0.91 26.28 -11.61
N ILE A 19 -1.37 25.03 -11.49
CA ILE A 19 -0.69 23.96 -10.75
C ILE A 19 0.67 23.66 -11.37
N TYR A 20 0.76 23.56 -12.70
CA TYR A 20 2.03 23.32 -13.40
C TYR A 20 3.03 24.46 -13.17
N ILE A 21 2.59 25.71 -13.27
CA ILE A 21 3.42 26.89 -13.02
C ILE A 21 3.86 26.95 -11.56
N TYR A 22 2.96 26.66 -10.60
CA TYR A 22 3.28 26.63 -9.17
C TYR A 22 4.33 25.55 -8.86
N ILE A 23 4.16 24.34 -9.40
CA ILE A 23 5.13 23.24 -9.27
C ILE A 23 6.47 23.63 -9.91
N TYR A 24 6.45 24.24 -11.10
CA TYR A 24 7.67 24.64 -11.79
C TYR A 24 8.42 25.75 -11.04
N ILE A 25 7.71 26.76 -10.54
CA ILE A 25 8.28 27.84 -9.73
C ILE A 25 8.81 27.31 -8.40
N TYR A 26 8.07 26.41 -7.74
CA TYR A 26 8.52 25.76 -6.51
C TYR A 26 9.80 24.95 -6.74
N ILE A 27 9.85 24.14 -7.81
CA ILE A 27 11.06 23.41 -8.22
C ILE A 27 12.22 24.36 -8.54
N TYR A 28 11.95 25.46 -9.26
CA TYR A 28 12.97 26.43 -9.66
C TYR A 28 13.56 27.18 -8.47
N ILE A 29 12.70 27.68 -7.56
CA ILE A 29 13.10 28.37 -6.33
C ILE A 29 13.93 27.44 -5.43
N TYR A 30 13.49 26.21 -5.22
CA TYR A 30 14.25 25.24 -4.42
C TYR A 30 15.53 24.74 -5.11
N SER A 31 15.61 24.79 -6.43
CA SER A 31 16.81 24.41 -7.18
C SER A 31 17.93 25.48 -7.14
N HIS A 32 17.60 26.74 -6.85
CA HIS A 32 18.58 27.84 -6.83
C HIS A 32 18.92 28.36 -5.42
N LEU A 33 18.13 28.06 -4.39
CA LEU A 33 18.40 28.48 -3.00
C LEU A 33 19.26 27.51 -2.17
N TRP A 34 19.69 26.37 -2.73
CA TRP A 34 20.55 25.40 -2.02
C TRP A 34 21.74 24.98 -2.89
N PRO A 35 22.93 25.55 -2.69
CA PRO A 35 24.13 25.04 -3.33
C PRO A 35 24.61 23.78 -2.60
N LEU A 36 24.76 22.70 -3.38
CA LEU A 36 25.70 21.59 -3.19
C LEU A 36 25.53 20.72 -1.94
N GLU A 37 24.82 19.58 -2.07
CA GLU A 37 25.43 18.25 -2.28
C GLU A 37 24.32 17.19 -2.31
N GLY A 38 24.46 16.25 -3.25
CA GLY A 38 23.35 15.45 -3.76
C GLY A 38 22.68 14.55 -2.72
N THR A 39 21.36 14.64 -2.64
CA THR A 39 20.40 13.52 -2.57
C THR A 39 18.99 14.15 -2.63
N ARG A 40 18.35 14.16 -3.81
CA ARG A 40 16.95 14.61 -3.92
C ARG A 40 16.04 13.52 -3.34
N ARG A 41 15.38 13.80 -2.22
CA ARG A 41 14.52 12.89 -1.43
C ARG A 41 13.07 12.99 -1.93
N LEU A 42 12.40 11.86 -2.18
CA LEU A 42 10.93 11.80 -2.41
C LEU A 42 10.36 10.54 -1.74
N CYS A 43 9.24 10.67 -1.01
CA CYS A 43 8.57 9.63 -0.22
C CYS A 43 7.07 9.56 -0.56
N ILE A 44 6.43 8.39 -0.40
CA ILE A 44 5.02 8.16 -0.76
C ILE A 44 4.15 8.17 0.52
N PHE A 45 3.05 8.92 0.49
CA PHE A 45 2.06 9.12 1.54
C PHE A 45 0.86 8.19 1.35
N GLN A 46 0.17 7.71 2.39
CA GLN A 46 -1.20 7.19 2.26
C GLN A 46 -2.20 8.14 2.91
N ARG A 47 -3.02 8.84 2.09
CA ARG A 47 -4.26 9.47 2.54
C ARG A 47 -5.42 8.60 2.12
N VAL A 48 -6.35 8.35 3.04
CA VAL A 48 -7.57 7.57 2.79
C VAL A 48 -8.35 8.18 1.61
N THR A 49 -8.28 7.56 0.43
CA THR A 49 -9.23 7.80 -0.66
C THR A 49 -9.96 6.50 -0.96
N CYS A 50 -11.27 6.49 -0.69
CA CYS A 50 -12.17 5.39 -1.05
C CYS A 50 -12.19 5.22 -2.57
N ILE A 51 -11.74 4.08 -3.08
CA ILE A 51 -12.04 3.68 -4.46
C ILE A 51 -13.17 2.67 -4.45
N TYR A 52 -14.29 3.02 -5.07
CA TYR A 52 -15.43 2.12 -5.26
C TYR A 52 -15.21 1.32 -6.55
N VAL A 53 -14.92 0.02 -6.47
CA VAL A 53 -15.01 -0.84 -7.66
C VAL A 53 -15.64 -2.21 -7.35
N TYR A 54 -16.86 -2.37 -7.89
CA TYR A 54 -17.50 -3.59 -8.40
C TYR A 54 -17.42 -4.88 -7.57
N LEU A 55 -18.14 -4.91 -6.46
CA LEU A 55 -18.69 -6.18 -5.93
C LEU A 55 -19.98 -6.00 -5.09
N GLY A 56 -20.63 -4.83 -5.15
CA GLY A 56 -21.72 -4.48 -4.22
C GLY A 56 -21.24 -4.26 -2.77
N LEU A 57 -19.93 -4.28 -2.54
CA LEU A 57 -19.26 -3.94 -1.29
C LEU A 57 -18.32 -2.75 -1.55
N PRO A 58 -18.33 -1.69 -0.72
CA PRO A 58 -17.39 -0.57 -0.84
C PRO A 58 -16.01 -1.05 -0.37
N LEU A 59 -15.18 -1.55 -1.30
CA LEU A 59 -13.82 -1.97 -0.97
C LEU A 59 -12.85 -0.80 -1.10
N GLN A 60 -12.59 -0.15 0.03
CA GLN A 60 -11.60 0.91 0.19
C GLN A 60 -10.18 0.34 0.09
N LEU A 61 -9.57 0.41 -1.09
CA LEU A 61 -8.10 0.37 -1.16
C LEU A 61 -7.58 1.76 -0.74
N MET A 62 -6.77 1.82 0.31
CA MET A 62 -6.08 3.06 0.69
C MET A 62 -5.02 3.38 -0.36
N LEU A 63 -5.32 4.35 -1.23
CA LEU A 63 -4.35 4.83 -2.18
C LEU A 63 -3.32 5.75 -1.55
N SER A 64 -2.17 5.80 -2.20
CA SER A 64 -1.03 6.57 -1.77
C SER A 64 -0.88 7.83 -2.63
N GLU A 65 -0.76 8.99 -2.01
CA GLU A 65 -0.44 10.28 -2.63
C GLU A 65 1.05 10.62 -2.44
N TRP A 66 1.54 11.70 -3.04
CA TRP A 66 2.92 12.13 -2.84
C TRP A 66 3.04 12.93 -1.54
N LEU A 67 4.05 12.63 -0.71
CA LEU A 67 4.35 13.44 0.48
C LEU A 67 5.10 14.70 0.02
N ILE A 68 4.34 15.76 -0.30
CA ILE A 68 4.90 17.06 -0.73
C ILE A 68 5.28 17.88 0.50
N ASP A 69 4.36 17.98 1.45
CA ASP A 69 4.54 18.71 2.70
C ASP A 69 4.75 17.72 3.85
N VAL A 70 5.85 17.90 4.59
CA VAL A 70 6.16 17.04 5.75
C VAL A 70 5.27 17.46 6.93
N PRO A 71 4.45 16.56 7.47
CA PRO A 71 3.57 16.89 8.59
C PRO A 71 4.38 17.12 9.87
N GLN A 72 3.90 18.02 10.73
CA GLN A 72 4.62 18.39 11.96
C GLN A 72 4.62 17.28 13.01
N ASP A 73 3.62 16.42 12.96
CA ASP A 73 3.41 15.25 13.82
C ASP A 73 4.02 13.96 13.23
N LEU A 74 4.87 14.06 12.20
CA LEU A 74 5.48 12.91 11.49
C LEU A 74 6.06 11.87 12.46
N VAL A 75 6.74 12.31 13.52
CA VAL A 75 7.44 11.39 14.42
C VAL A 75 6.47 10.66 15.36
N GLN A 76 5.36 11.30 15.70
CA GLN A 76 4.42 10.87 16.72
C GLN A 76 3.32 9.99 16.15
N ASP A 77 2.72 10.43 15.04
CA ASP A 77 1.46 9.87 14.54
C ASP A 77 1.63 9.07 13.25
N TRP A 78 2.88 8.88 12.80
CA TRP A 78 3.16 8.22 11.53
C TRP A 78 4.11 7.04 11.69
N ILE A 79 3.85 6.03 10.87
CA ILE A 79 4.72 4.88 10.71
C ILE A 79 5.27 4.81 9.28
N LEU A 80 6.52 4.36 9.17
CA LEU A 80 7.21 4.10 7.93
C LEU A 80 7.10 2.61 7.57
N VAL A 81 6.74 2.30 6.33
CA VAL A 81 6.77 0.92 5.80
C VAL A 81 7.61 0.85 4.53
N VAL A 82 8.59 -0.06 4.52
CA VAL A 82 9.45 -0.32 3.35
C VAL A 82 8.69 -1.23 2.39
N CYS A 83 8.52 -0.81 1.14
CA CYS A 83 7.78 -1.59 0.16
C CYS A 83 8.69 -2.25 -0.89
N PRO A 84 8.50 -3.54 -1.20
CA PRO A 84 9.22 -4.21 -2.27
C PRO A 84 8.77 -3.71 -3.65
N MET A 85 9.61 -3.93 -4.66
CA MET A 85 9.18 -3.92 -6.06
C MET A 85 8.07 -4.94 -6.28
N GLY A 86 6.95 -4.49 -6.86
CA GLY A 86 5.84 -5.37 -7.16
C GLY A 86 4.58 -4.65 -7.62
N LYS A 87 3.54 -5.45 -7.86
CA LYS A 87 2.22 -4.97 -8.31
C LYS A 87 1.28 -4.93 -7.11
N ARG A 88 0.62 -3.79 -6.88
CA ARG A 88 -0.40 -3.68 -5.83
C ARG A 88 -1.56 -4.64 -6.14
N ALA A 89 -1.96 -5.41 -5.15
CA ALA A 89 -3.03 -6.38 -5.27
C ALA A 89 -3.90 -6.38 -4.01
N LEU A 90 -5.20 -6.26 -4.21
CA LEU A 90 -6.19 -6.57 -3.20
C LEU A 90 -6.37 -8.09 -3.14
N ILE A 91 -6.25 -8.67 -1.96
CA ILE A 91 -6.40 -10.11 -1.74
C ILE A 91 -7.70 -10.36 -1.00
N VAL A 92 -8.53 -11.25 -1.54
CA VAL A 92 -9.78 -11.69 -0.93
C VAL A 92 -9.76 -13.20 -0.83
N ALA A 93 -9.61 -13.71 0.39
CA ALA A 93 -9.73 -15.13 0.71
C ALA A 93 -11.14 -15.39 1.25
N SER A 94 -11.94 -16.19 0.54
CA SER A 94 -13.31 -16.50 0.94
C SER A 94 -13.84 -17.75 0.24
N LYS A 95 -14.76 -18.47 0.89
CA LYS A 95 -15.45 -19.64 0.32
C LYS A 95 -14.50 -20.71 -0.23
N GLY A 96 -13.35 -20.89 0.42
CA GLY A 96 -12.37 -21.91 0.11
C GLY A 96 -11.42 -21.59 -1.04
N SER A 97 -11.32 -20.33 -1.47
CA SER A 97 -10.38 -19.87 -2.49
C SER A 97 -9.95 -18.42 -2.23
N THR A 98 -8.78 -18.07 -2.76
CA THR A 98 -8.22 -16.72 -2.67
C THR A 98 -8.13 -16.11 -4.05
N ALA A 99 -8.63 -14.88 -4.18
CA ALA A 99 -8.60 -14.10 -5.41
C ALA A 99 -7.73 -12.85 -5.22
N ALA A 100 -6.92 -12.54 -6.22
CA ALA A 100 -6.13 -11.32 -6.27
C ALA A 100 -6.72 -10.37 -7.32
N TYR A 101 -6.88 -9.10 -6.94
CA TYR A 101 -7.47 -8.05 -7.76
C TYR A 101 -6.50 -6.89 -7.95
N THR A 102 -6.48 -6.27 -9.13
CA THR A 102 -5.76 -5.02 -9.37
C THR A 102 -6.42 -3.83 -8.66
N LYS A 103 -5.74 -2.68 -8.64
CA LYS A 103 -6.33 -1.39 -8.22
C LYS A 103 -7.59 -1.03 -9.03
N SER A 104 -7.68 -1.45 -10.29
CA SER A 104 -8.85 -1.26 -11.16
C SER A 104 -9.95 -2.30 -10.93
N GLY A 105 -9.81 -3.19 -9.94
CA GLY A 105 -10.80 -4.22 -9.59
C GLY A 105 -10.79 -5.44 -10.51
N PHE A 106 -9.83 -5.57 -11.44
CA PHE A 106 -9.74 -6.74 -12.30
C PHE A 106 -9.16 -7.93 -11.53
N CYS A 107 -9.82 -9.09 -11.58
CA CYS A 107 -9.35 -10.32 -10.96
C CYS A 107 -8.19 -10.91 -11.76
N VAL A 108 -6.95 -10.76 -11.27
CA VAL A 108 -5.75 -11.24 -11.96
C VAL A 108 -5.49 -12.73 -11.76
N ASN A 109 -5.89 -13.28 -10.61
CA ASN A 109 -5.60 -14.66 -10.29
C ASN A 109 -6.57 -15.23 -9.25
N ARG A 110 -6.77 -16.55 -9.28
CA ARG A 110 -7.48 -17.32 -8.25
C ARG A 110 -6.67 -18.55 -7.89
N PHE A 111 -6.42 -18.76 -6.60
CA PHE A 111 -5.56 -19.82 -6.09
C PHE A 111 -6.01 -20.25 -4.68
N PRO A 112 -5.65 -21.45 -4.21
CA PRO A 112 -5.80 -21.80 -2.79
C PRO A 112 -4.75 -21.05 -1.97
N SER A 113 -5.07 -20.63 -0.74
CA SER A 113 -4.06 -20.14 0.21
C SER A 113 -4.37 -20.61 1.62
N LEU A 114 -3.38 -20.52 2.51
CA LEU A 114 -3.59 -20.81 3.93
C LEU A 114 -4.28 -19.69 4.70
N LEU A 115 -4.48 -18.51 4.10
CA LEU A 115 -5.32 -17.46 4.67
C LEU A 115 -6.71 -17.97 5.07
N PRO A 116 -7.30 -17.51 6.18
CA PRO A 116 -8.63 -17.92 6.58
C PRO A 116 -9.69 -17.64 5.50
N GLY A 117 -10.45 -18.68 5.15
CA GLY A 117 -11.42 -18.67 4.04
C GLY A 117 -10.80 -18.95 2.66
N GLY A 118 -9.46 -19.05 2.56
CA GLY A 118 -8.72 -19.24 1.32
C GLY A 118 -8.55 -20.69 0.85
N ASN A 119 -9.00 -21.65 1.66
CA ASN A 119 -8.94 -23.08 1.34
C ASN A 119 -10.15 -23.82 1.92
N ARG A 120 -10.69 -24.80 1.19
CA ARG A 120 -11.79 -25.65 1.67
C ARG A 120 -11.51 -26.33 3.01
N ARG A 121 -10.25 -26.62 3.33
CA ARG A 121 -9.84 -27.20 4.62
C ARG A 121 -9.95 -26.23 5.80
N ASN A 122 -9.76 -24.93 5.56
CA ASN A 122 -9.81 -23.90 6.60
C ASN A 122 -11.12 -23.11 6.60
N SER A 123 -12.09 -23.50 5.76
CA SER A 123 -13.40 -22.87 5.65
C SER A 123 -14.41 -23.62 6.51
N ALA A 124 -14.18 -23.67 7.83
CA ALA A 124 -14.97 -24.52 8.74
C ALA A 124 -16.45 -24.09 8.86
N ALA A 125 -16.78 -22.83 8.54
CA ALA A 125 -18.14 -22.31 8.67
C ALA A 125 -18.69 -21.58 7.43
N GLY A 126 -17.93 -21.47 6.33
CA GLY A 126 -18.31 -20.69 5.15
C GLY A 126 -18.47 -19.18 5.38
N LYS A 127 -18.29 -18.71 6.62
CA LYS A 127 -18.37 -17.32 7.06
C LYS A 127 -16.99 -16.66 7.17
N ASP A 128 -15.92 -17.44 7.18
CA ASP A 128 -14.57 -16.91 7.29
C ASP A 128 -14.17 -16.27 5.95
N TYR A 129 -13.80 -15.00 6.01
CA TYR A 129 -13.17 -14.30 4.90
C TYR A 129 -12.07 -13.38 5.41
N THR A 130 -11.05 -13.21 4.59
CA THR A 130 -9.89 -12.36 4.88
C THR A 130 -9.70 -11.42 3.70
N ILE A 131 -9.49 -10.13 3.98
CA ILE A 131 -9.25 -9.09 2.99
C ILE A 131 -7.96 -8.38 3.37
N LEU A 132 -6.97 -8.45 2.48
CA LEU A 132 -5.64 -7.86 2.67
C LEU A 132 -5.28 -6.94 1.53
N ASP A 133 -4.47 -5.93 1.84
CA ASP A 133 -3.87 -5.06 0.86
C ASP A 133 -2.39 -5.42 0.71
N CYS A 134 -2.00 -5.90 -0.47
CA CYS A 134 -0.72 -6.56 -0.69
C CYS A 134 0.07 -5.95 -1.85
N ILE A 135 1.38 -6.19 -1.85
CA ILE A 135 2.27 -5.98 -2.99
C ILE A 135 2.76 -7.34 -3.45
N PHE A 136 2.40 -7.73 -4.67
CA PHE A 136 2.86 -8.96 -5.27
C PHE A 136 4.24 -8.77 -5.91
N ASN A 137 5.24 -9.45 -5.36
CA ASN A 137 6.55 -9.57 -5.99
C ASN A 137 6.57 -10.84 -6.85
N GLU A 138 6.67 -10.66 -8.16
CA GLU A 138 6.58 -11.73 -9.15
C GLU A 138 7.79 -12.67 -9.11
N ALA A 139 9.01 -12.11 -9.02
CA ALA A 139 10.25 -12.88 -8.95
C ALA A 139 10.28 -13.84 -7.76
N LYS A 140 9.77 -13.41 -6.60
CA LYS A 140 9.71 -14.21 -5.38
C LYS A 140 8.42 -15.01 -5.22
N GLN A 141 7.43 -14.78 -6.08
CA GLN A 141 6.07 -15.33 -5.95
C GLN A 141 5.53 -15.15 -4.53
N THR A 142 5.62 -13.92 -4.01
CA THR A 142 5.29 -13.57 -2.63
C THR A 142 4.37 -12.37 -2.61
N TYR A 143 3.27 -12.48 -1.87
CA TYR A 143 2.40 -11.37 -1.51
C TYR A 143 2.91 -10.76 -0.20
N TYR A 144 3.51 -9.58 -0.30
CA TYR A 144 3.89 -8.80 0.86
C TYR A 144 2.67 -8.03 1.36
N ILE A 145 2.21 -8.32 2.56
CA ILE A 145 1.02 -7.72 3.13
C ILE A 145 1.40 -6.33 3.62
N LEU A 146 0.84 -5.30 2.97
CA LEU A 146 0.97 -3.93 3.43
C LEU A 146 -0.12 -3.58 4.44
N ASP A 147 -1.30 -4.18 4.35
CA ASP A 147 -2.39 -3.89 5.29
C ASP A 147 -3.43 -4.99 5.42
N VAL A 148 -4.21 -4.92 6.51
CA VAL A 148 -5.37 -5.78 6.79
C VAL A 148 -6.63 -4.95 6.93
N MET A 149 -7.69 -5.38 6.22
CA MET A 149 -9.02 -4.75 6.32
C MET A 149 -10.02 -5.69 6.99
N CYS A 150 -9.84 -7.00 6.82
CA CYS A 150 -10.65 -8.01 7.49
C CYS A 150 -9.84 -9.30 7.68
N TRP A 151 -10.01 -9.97 8.82
CA TRP A 151 -9.39 -11.26 9.10
C TRP A 151 -10.38 -12.19 9.81
N ARG A 152 -10.58 -13.41 9.28
CA ARG A 152 -11.59 -14.37 9.81
C ARG A 152 -12.99 -13.76 9.99
N GLY A 153 -13.40 -12.89 9.07
CA GLY A 153 -14.69 -12.20 9.14
C GLY A 153 -14.77 -11.05 10.16
N HIS A 154 -13.67 -10.71 10.84
CA HIS A 154 -13.57 -9.54 11.71
C HIS A 154 -13.05 -8.34 10.90
N PRO A 155 -13.92 -7.38 10.51
CA PRO A 155 -13.45 -6.14 9.91
C PRO A 155 -12.64 -5.33 10.93
N VAL A 156 -11.53 -4.77 10.47
CA VAL A 156 -10.63 -3.93 11.29
C VAL A 156 -10.31 -2.60 10.61
N TYR A 157 -11.07 -2.23 9.57
CA TYR A 157 -10.82 -0.99 8.81
C TYR A 157 -11.06 0.30 9.64
N ASP A 158 -11.87 0.25 10.70
CA ASP A 158 -12.10 1.37 11.61
C ASP A 158 -11.02 1.52 12.70
N CYS A 159 -10.06 0.58 12.78
CA CYS A 159 -8.99 0.62 13.75
C CYS A 159 -7.81 1.49 13.28
N GLN A 160 -7.11 2.11 14.23
CA GLN A 160 -5.88 2.86 13.96
C GLN A 160 -4.83 1.97 13.30
N THR A 161 -3.98 2.58 12.47
CA THR A 161 -3.03 1.85 11.64
C THR A 161 -2.02 1.06 12.48
N ASP A 162 -1.48 1.64 13.54
CA ASP A 162 -0.57 0.97 14.47
C ASP A 162 -1.15 -0.33 15.04
N PHE A 163 -2.41 -0.31 15.47
CA PHE A 163 -3.14 -1.49 15.94
C PHE A 163 -3.27 -2.53 14.83
N ARG A 164 -3.64 -2.11 13.60
CA ARG A 164 -3.79 -3.03 12.47
C ARG A 164 -2.48 -3.74 12.14
N PHE A 165 -1.35 -3.04 12.19
CA PHE A 165 -0.02 -3.64 11.98
C PHE A 165 0.34 -4.63 13.09
N TYR A 166 0.24 -4.21 14.35
CA TYR A 166 0.52 -5.07 15.50
C TYR A 166 -0.34 -6.34 15.45
N TRP A 167 -1.65 -6.17 15.25
CA TRP A 167 -2.61 -7.25 15.21
C TRP A 167 -2.35 -8.20 14.05
N LEU A 168 -2.09 -7.68 12.84
CA LEU A 168 -1.73 -8.49 11.68
C LEU A 168 -0.53 -9.38 11.96
N GLN A 169 0.55 -8.82 12.52
CA GLN A 169 1.76 -9.60 12.82
C GLN A 169 1.46 -10.74 13.81
N SER A 170 0.65 -10.49 14.85
CA SER A 170 0.22 -11.53 15.78
C SER A 170 -0.59 -12.63 15.09
N LYS A 171 -1.51 -12.26 14.18
CA LYS A 171 -2.36 -13.22 13.45
C LYS A 171 -1.61 -14.03 12.42
N MET A 172 -0.58 -13.46 11.79
CA MET A 172 0.27 -14.19 10.87
C MET A 172 1.09 -15.29 11.56
N GLN A 173 1.51 -15.06 12.81
CA GLN A 173 2.24 -16.06 13.59
C GLN A 173 1.36 -17.25 13.99
N GLU A 174 0.04 -17.06 14.08
CA GLU A 174 -0.94 -18.13 14.33
C GLU A 174 -1.17 -19.04 13.10
N GLU A 175 -0.84 -18.58 11.88
CA GLU A 175 -1.08 -19.33 10.64
C GLU A 175 0.18 -20.06 10.16
N GLU A 176 0.32 -21.33 10.55
CA GLU A 176 1.45 -22.17 10.16
C GLU A 176 1.58 -22.31 8.64
N GLY A 177 2.81 -22.14 8.12
CA GLY A 177 3.13 -22.33 6.70
C GLY A 177 2.62 -21.23 5.77
N LEU A 178 2.01 -20.16 6.28
CA LEU A 178 1.52 -19.04 5.48
C LEU A 178 2.66 -18.32 4.73
N ALA A 179 3.84 -18.25 5.35
CA ALA A 179 5.06 -17.71 4.77
C ALA A 179 5.84 -18.73 3.93
N GLU A 180 5.32 -19.94 3.72
CA GLU A 180 5.97 -21.03 2.99
C GLU A 180 5.18 -21.44 1.75
N LYS A 181 5.86 -22.03 0.76
CA LYS A 181 5.20 -22.57 -0.41
C LYS A 181 4.77 -24.00 -0.16
N SER A 182 3.50 -24.29 -0.45
CA SER A 182 2.96 -25.65 -0.43
C SER A 182 1.92 -25.82 -1.54
N ARG A 183 1.43 -27.05 -1.75
CA ARG A 183 0.34 -27.31 -2.70
C ARG A 183 -0.92 -26.51 -2.37
N LEU A 184 -1.14 -26.21 -1.10
CA LEU A 184 -2.30 -25.46 -0.60
C LEU A 184 -2.01 -23.96 -0.42
N ASN A 185 -0.76 -23.54 -0.64
CA ASN A 185 -0.28 -22.17 -0.53
C ASN A 185 0.82 -21.92 -1.58
N PRO A 186 0.47 -21.78 -2.88
CA PRO A 186 1.45 -21.64 -3.95
C PRO A 186 2.21 -20.30 -3.87
N TYR A 187 1.63 -19.30 -3.20
CA TYR A 187 2.24 -18.00 -2.96
C TYR A 187 2.44 -17.76 -1.47
N LYS A 188 3.62 -17.28 -1.10
CA LYS A 188 3.93 -16.91 0.28
C LYS A 188 3.21 -15.62 0.64
N PHE A 189 2.75 -15.50 1.88
CA PHE A 189 2.26 -14.26 2.44
C PHE A 189 3.19 -13.82 3.57
N VAL A 190 3.73 -12.61 3.46
CA VAL A 190 4.72 -12.08 4.41
C VAL A 190 4.32 -10.67 4.81
N GLY A 191 4.16 -10.41 6.11
CA GLY A 191 3.83 -9.09 6.63
C GLY A 191 5.02 -8.15 6.47
N LEU A 192 4.76 -6.94 5.96
CA LEU A 192 5.76 -5.88 5.96
C LEU A 192 5.92 -5.33 7.38
N GLN A 193 7.16 -4.96 7.72
CA GLN A 193 7.46 -4.34 9.00
C GLN A 193 7.24 -2.83 8.94
N SER A 194 6.76 -2.29 10.06
CA SER A 194 6.62 -0.86 10.29
C SER A 194 7.74 -0.34 11.17
N TYR A 195 8.17 0.88 10.92
CA TYR A 195 9.24 1.56 11.62
C TYR A 195 8.78 2.93 12.10
N SER A 196 9.42 3.44 13.15
CA SER A 196 9.19 4.81 13.61
C SER A 196 9.73 5.81 12.58
N CYS A 197 9.08 6.97 12.48
CA CYS A 197 9.58 8.09 11.69
C CYS A 197 10.56 8.99 12.47
N ALA A 198 10.99 8.58 13.67
CA ALA A 198 12.04 9.27 14.40
C ALA A 198 13.34 9.37 13.57
N PRO A 199 14.09 10.48 13.60
CA PRO A 199 15.26 10.67 12.75
C PRO A 199 16.30 9.55 12.82
N ASP A 200 16.53 8.99 14.01
CA ASP A 200 17.49 7.90 14.19
C ASP A 200 16.97 6.59 13.58
N SER A 201 15.69 6.25 13.82
CA SER A 201 15.04 5.09 13.19
C SER A 201 15.04 5.18 11.67
N LEU A 202 14.82 6.38 11.11
CA LEU A 202 14.90 6.58 9.66
C LEU A 202 16.31 6.33 9.12
N ARG A 203 17.35 6.79 9.84
CA ARG A 203 18.74 6.53 9.44
C ARG A 203 19.08 5.04 9.46
N ASP A 204 18.65 4.33 10.50
CA ASP A 204 18.88 2.89 10.64
C ASP A 204 18.16 2.10 9.54
N VAL A 205 16.93 2.48 9.22
CA VAL A 205 16.16 1.85 8.15
C VAL A 205 16.79 2.10 6.78
N LEU A 206 17.34 3.30 6.54
CA LEU A 206 18.03 3.62 5.28
C LEU A 206 19.35 2.87 5.10
N SER A 207 19.99 2.42 6.19
CA SER A 207 21.22 1.64 6.16
C SER A 207 20.98 0.13 6.24
N THR A 208 19.73 -0.30 6.37
CA THR A 208 19.35 -1.72 6.50
C THR A 208 19.25 -2.40 5.13
N ASP A 209 19.84 -3.59 5.01
CA ASP A 209 19.64 -4.46 3.86
C ASP A 209 18.30 -5.21 3.99
N PHE A 210 17.40 -4.98 3.02
CA PHE A 210 16.12 -5.67 2.97
C PHE A 210 16.22 -6.97 2.20
N PRO A 211 15.47 -8.01 2.61
CA PRO A 211 15.54 -9.29 1.92
C PRO A 211 15.01 -9.19 0.48
N PHE A 212 14.31 -8.12 0.10
CA PHE A 212 13.72 -7.86 -1.21
C PHE A 212 14.27 -6.59 -1.85
N GLU A 213 14.25 -6.54 -3.18
CA GLU A 213 14.52 -5.31 -3.91
C GLU A 213 13.49 -4.26 -3.52
N VAL A 214 13.96 -3.21 -2.86
CA VAL A 214 13.19 -1.99 -2.66
C VAL A 214 13.10 -1.31 -4.01
N SER A 215 11.91 -0.86 -4.38
CA SER A 215 11.72 -0.17 -5.66
C SER A 215 12.48 1.14 -5.71
N VAL A 216 13.58 1.12 -6.46
CA VAL A 216 14.32 2.30 -6.91
C VAL A 216 13.80 2.61 -8.31
N ASN A 217 12.75 3.42 -8.43
CA ASN A 217 12.46 4.02 -9.73
C ASN A 217 13.55 5.06 -10.00
N ILE A 218 14.16 5.05 -11.18
CA ILE A 218 15.37 5.82 -11.53
C ILE A 218 15.18 7.36 -11.43
N HIS A 219 13.98 7.83 -11.08
CA HIS A 219 13.66 9.23 -10.76
C HIS A 219 13.26 9.49 -9.30
N THR A 220 13.04 8.46 -8.48
CA THR A 220 12.62 8.55 -7.07
C THR A 220 13.21 7.37 -6.30
N ASN A 221 14.24 7.63 -5.48
CA ASN A 221 15.13 6.58 -4.99
C ASN A 221 14.52 5.49 -4.08
N PHE A 222 13.25 5.57 -3.63
CA PHE A 222 12.63 4.50 -2.81
C PHE A 222 11.08 4.58 -2.79
N ASN A 223 10.34 3.45 -2.74
CA ASN A 223 8.91 3.45 -2.37
C ASN A 223 8.76 3.18 -0.86
N TRP A 224 8.75 4.24 -0.07
CA TRP A 224 8.34 4.22 1.33
C TRP A 224 6.87 4.57 1.42
N VAL A 225 6.11 3.87 2.25
CA VAL A 225 4.72 4.23 2.54
C VAL A 225 4.63 4.73 3.98
N PHE A 226 4.28 6.00 4.13
CA PHE A 226 3.93 6.60 5.41
C PHE A 226 2.43 6.43 5.66
N LYS A 227 2.06 5.94 6.85
CA LYS A 227 0.66 5.73 7.24
C LYS A 227 0.31 6.45 8.54
N VAL A 228 -0.93 6.96 8.60
CA VAL A 228 -1.65 7.46 9.78
C VAL A 228 -2.69 6.43 10.19
#